data_AF-A0AAW8W3H3-F1
#
_entry.id   AF-A0AAW8W3H3-F1
#
_cell.length_a   1.000
_cell.length_b   1.000
_cell.length_c   1.000
_cell.angle_alpha   90.00
_cell.angle_beta   90.00
_cell.angle_gamma   90.00
#
_symmetry.space_group_name_H-M   'P 1'
#
loop_
_entity.id
_entity.type
_entity.pdbx_description
1 polymer ?
#
loop_
_entity_poly.entity_id
_entity_poly.type
_entity_poly.pdbx_seq_one_letter_code
_entity_poly.pdbx_strand_id
1 'polypeptide(L)'
;MLGFVLGTDGSLSTFFEAFKRTGDQLTTAEYDLLKELVHLARHPGVVVNLAQKLALTTAELDAQMAHLQDLGLIAYWSGTADHQSSMPVLLFR
;
A
#
# COMPACT_ATOMS: atom_id res chain seq x y z
N MET A 1 1.21 12.75 4.22
CA MET A 1 0.20 11.67 4.20
C MET A 1 0.61 10.69 3.12
N LEU A 2 0.68 9.39 3.44
CA LEU A 2 0.98 8.34 2.47
C LEU A 2 -0.31 7.92 1.76
N GLY A 3 -0.28 7.87 0.44
CA GLY A 3 -1.30 7.26 -0.41
C GLY A 3 -0.78 5.95 -1.00
N PHE A 4 -1.65 4.99 -1.26
CA PHE A 4 -1.30 3.73 -1.91
C PHE A 4 -2.48 3.15 -2.70
N VAL A 5 -2.16 2.26 -3.63
CA VAL A 5 -3.11 1.37 -4.32
C VAL A 5 -2.53 -0.04 -4.41
N LEU A 6 -3.40 -1.04 -4.54
CA LEU A 6 -3.01 -2.43 -4.76
C LEU A 6 -2.68 -2.67 -6.24
N GLY A 7 -1.58 -3.37 -6.49
CA GLY A 7 -1.05 -3.62 -7.83
C GLY A 7 -0.48 -2.37 -8.48
N THR A 8 0.18 -2.56 -9.63
CA THR A 8 0.54 -1.43 -10.49
C THR A 8 -0.72 -0.80 -11.07
N ASP A 9 -0.76 0.54 -11.07
CA ASP A 9 -1.90 1.35 -11.56
C ASP A 9 -3.23 1.13 -10.82
N GLY A 10 -3.21 0.48 -9.65
CA GLY A 10 -4.41 0.22 -8.85
C GLY A 10 -5.30 -0.91 -9.38
N SER A 11 -4.76 -1.81 -10.20
CA SER A 11 -5.49 -2.96 -10.74
C SER A 11 -5.38 -4.19 -9.84
N LEU A 12 -6.53 -4.78 -9.47
CA LEU A 12 -6.53 -6.04 -8.73
C LEU A 12 -5.99 -7.22 -9.56
N SER A 13 -6.14 -7.17 -10.89
CA SER A 13 -5.55 -8.18 -11.76
C SER A 13 -4.04 -8.16 -11.69
N THR A 14 -3.42 -6.96 -11.76
CA THR A 14 -1.97 -6.82 -11.65
C THR A 14 -1.48 -7.20 -10.26
N PHE A 15 -2.23 -6.85 -9.21
CA PHE A 15 -1.98 -7.32 -7.85
C PHE A 15 -1.93 -8.85 -7.74
N PHE A 16 -2.96 -9.55 -8.20
CA PHE A 16 -3.00 -11.01 -8.09
C PHE A 16 -1.93 -11.69 -8.95
N GLU A 17 -1.60 -11.15 -10.12
CA GLU A 17 -0.51 -11.65 -10.96
C GLU A 17 0.87 -11.41 -10.34
N ALA A 18 1.09 -10.27 -9.70
CA ALA A 18 2.29 -10.02 -8.90
C ALA A 18 2.37 -11.00 -7.73
N PHE A 19 1.32 -11.08 -6.92
CA PHE A 19 1.25 -11.94 -5.73
C PHE A 19 1.49 -13.42 -6.05
N LYS A 20 0.96 -13.94 -7.17
CA LYS A 20 1.23 -15.31 -7.60
C LYS A 20 2.70 -15.58 -7.94
N ARG A 21 3.43 -14.56 -8.41
CA ARG A 21 4.84 -14.69 -8.83
C ARG A 21 5.81 -14.43 -7.69
N THR A 22 5.46 -13.52 -6.78
CA THR A 22 6.39 -12.99 -5.77
C THR A 22 5.95 -13.23 -4.34
N GLY A 23 4.76 -13.79 -4.11
CA GLY A 23 4.21 -14.03 -2.76
C GLY A 23 5.10 -14.90 -1.87
N ASP A 24 5.82 -15.87 -2.45
CA ASP A 24 6.74 -16.74 -1.72
C ASP A 24 8.03 -16.03 -1.27
N GLN A 25 8.30 -14.83 -1.81
CA GLN A 25 9.47 -14.00 -1.45
C GLN A 25 9.17 -13.06 -0.29
N LEU A 26 7.90 -12.95 0.13
CA LEU A 26 7.48 -12.09 1.21
C LEU A 26 7.92 -12.67 2.56
N THR A 27 8.56 -11.84 3.36
CA THR A 27 8.76 -12.11 4.78
C THR A 27 7.41 -12.07 5.51
N THR A 28 7.35 -12.66 6.72
CA THR A 28 6.16 -12.58 7.57
C THR A 28 5.72 -11.14 7.82
N ALA A 29 6.68 -10.24 8.06
CA ALA A 29 6.39 -8.82 8.32
C ALA A 29 5.77 -8.13 7.10
N GLU A 30 6.29 -8.37 5.90
CA GLU A 30 5.75 -7.82 4.67
C GLU A 30 4.37 -8.39 4.34
N TYR A 31 4.15 -9.66 4.66
CA TYR A 31 2.84 -10.28 4.51
C TYR A 31 1.79 -9.65 5.44
N ASP A 32 2.16 -9.34 6.68
CA ASP A 32 1.27 -8.66 7.63
C ASP A 32 1.02 -7.20 7.23
N LEU A 33 2.05 -6.49 6.73
CA LEU A 33 1.88 -5.17 6.12
C LEU A 33 0.92 -5.24 4.93
N LEU A 34 1.08 -6.21 4.03
CA LEU A 34 0.24 -6.38 2.85
C LEU A 34 -1.23 -6.64 3.22
N LYS A 35 -1.49 -7.47 4.24
CA LYS A 35 -2.86 -7.69 4.76
C LYS A 35 -3.49 -6.39 5.23
N GLU A 36 -2.73 -5.57 5.96
CA GLU A 36 -3.21 -4.29 6.46
C GLU A 36 -3.52 -3.31 5.33
N LEU A 37 -2.68 -3.26 4.30
CA LEU A 37 -2.92 -2.45 3.10
C LEU A 37 -4.19 -2.93 2.36
N VAL A 38 -4.40 -4.24 2.22
CA VAL A 38 -5.64 -4.79 1.64
C VAL A 38 -6.87 -4.44 2.48
N HIS A 39 -6.75 -4.49 3.80
CA HIS A 39 -7.82 -4.07 4.70
C HIS A 39 -8.16 -2.58 4.50
N LEU A 40 -7.16 -1.71 4.54
CA LEU A 40 -7.35 -0.27 4.35
C LEU A 40 -7.93 0.08 2.97
N ALA A 41 -7.55 -0.63 1.91
CA ALA A 41 -8.13 -0.45 0.57
C ALA A 41 -9.64 -0.75 0.52
N ARG A 42 -10.16 -1.58 1.43
CA ARG A 42 -11.60 -1.87 1.59
C ARG A 42 -12.33 -0.87 2.47
N HIS A 43 -11.61 -0.02 3.20
CA HIS A 43 -12.16 0.94 4.14
C HIS A 43 -11.67 2.37 3.80
N PRO A 44 -12.11 2.93 2.67
CA PRO A 44 -11.67 4.26 2.24
C PRO A 44 -12.00 5.32 3.30
N GLY A 45 -11.05 6.24 3.53
CA GLY A 45 -11.17 7.31 4.53
C GLY A 45 -10.68 6.94 5.93
N VAL A 46 -10.33 5.67 6.18
CA VAL A 46 -9.70 5.24 7.42
C VAL A 46 -8.21 5.59 7.39
N VAL A 47 -7.75 6.34 8.40
CA VAL A 47 -6.35 6.69 8.59
C VAL A 47 -5.78 5.86 9.74
N VAL A 48 -4.67 5.17 9.50
CA VAL A 48 -3.98 4.34 10.50
C VAL A 48 -2.50 4.68 10.53
N ASN A 49 -1.94 4.73 11.73
CA ASN A 49 -0.49 4.74 11.90
C ASN A 49 0.04 3.30 11.76
N LEU A 50 0.45 2.93 10.54
CA LEU A 50 0.93 1.57 10.22
C LEU A 50 2.17 1.17 11.03
N ALA A 51 3.11 2.11 11.23
CA ALA A 51 4.31 1.86 12.01
C ALA A 51 3.96 1.47 13.46
N GLN A 52 3.05 2.21 14.09
CA GLN A 52 2.57 1.88 15.44
C GLN A 52 1.78 0.57 15.47
N LYS A 53 0.90 0.33 14.49
CA LYS A 53 0.04 -0.86 14.47
C LYS A 53 0.84 -2.15 14.29
N LEU A 54 1.89 -2.11 13.48
CA LEU A 54 2.75 -3.26 13.18
C LEU A 54 4.00 -3.33 14.07
N ALA A 55 4.12 -2.43 15.05
CA ALA A 55 5.30 -2.29 15.91
C ALA A 55 6.62 -2.18 15.12
N LEU A 56 6.59 -1.41 14.03
CA LEU A 56 7.74 -1.14 13.15
C LEU A 56 8.27 0.27 13.41
N THR A 57 9.57 0.45 13.21
CA THR A 57 10.16 1.78 13.02
C THR A 57 9.73 2.36 11.67
N THR A 58 9.79 3.69 11.53
CA THR A 58 9.50 4.35 10.25
C THR A 58 10.42 3.85 9.13
N ALA A 59 11.70 3.61 9.43
CA ALA A 59 12.66 3.12 8.45
C ALA A 59 12.34 1.69 7.98
N GLU A 60 11.90 0.81 8.89
CA GLU A 60 11.47 -0.54 8.52
C GLU A 60 10.19 -0.52 7.69
N LEU A 61 9.23 0.35 8.05
CA LEU A 61 8.00 0.52 7.27
C LEU A 61 8.32 1.01 5.85
N ASP A 62 9.17 2.03 5.72
CA ASP A 62 9.56 2.56 4.41
C ASP A 62 10.29 1.50 3.57
N ALA A 63 11.18 0.71 4.18
CA ALA A 63 11.87 -0.39 3.49
C ALA A 63 10.91 -1.48 3.00
N GLN A 64 9.95 -1.89 3.84
CA GLN A 64 8.95 -2.88 3.47
C GLN A 64 7.99 -2.35 2.39
N MET A 65 7.56 -1.09 2.48
CA MET A 65 6.73 -0.45 1.45
C MET A 65 7.46 -0.40 0.10
N ALA A 66 8.74 -0.02 0.10
CA ALA A 66 9.57 -0.01 -1.10
C ALA A 66 9.69 -1.42 -1.71
N HIS A 67 9.95 -2.44 -0.90
CA HIS A 67 10.06 -3.81 -1.40
C HIS A 67 8.72 -4.32 -1.96
N LEU A 68 7.58 -4.05 -1.31
CA LEU A 68 6.26 -4.38 -1.84
C LEU A 68 5.98 -3.68 -3.18
N GLN A 69 6.47 -2.45 -3.37
CA GLN A 69 6.38 -1.73 -4.64
C GLN A 69 7.27 -2.35 -5.72
N ASP A 70 8.50 -2.72 -5.40
CA ASP A 70 9.42 -3.39 -6.33
C ASP A 70 8.88 -4.75 -6.80
N LEU A 71 8.16 -5.46 -5.91
CA LEU A 71 7.47 -6.70 -6.25
C LEU A 71 6.19 -6.48 -7.08
N GLY A 72 5.79 -5.23 -7.33
CA GLY A 72 4.59 -4.86 -8.07
C GLY A 72 3.28 -5.12 -7.32
N LEU A 73 3.34 -5.34 -6.01
CA LEU A 73 2.17 -5.62 -5.17
C LEU A 73 1.43 -4.34 -4.81
N ILE A 74 2.11 -3.21 -4.75
CA ILE A 74 1.50 -1.91 -4.49
C ILE A 74 2.16 -0.84 -5.37
N ALA A 75 1.46 0.26 -5.54
CA ALA A 75 2.08 1.54 -5.85
C ALA A 75 1.75 2.51 -4.71
N TYR A 76 2.75 3.19 -4.17
CA TYR A 76 2.55 4.17 -3.11
C TYR A 76 3.26 5.49 -3.41
N TRP A 77 2.79 6.55 -2.79
CA TRP A 77 3.35 7.89 -2.93
C TRP A 77 3.22 8.66 -1.61
N SER A 78 4.19 9.52 -1.35
CA SER A 78 4.13 10.48 -0.25
C SER A 78 3.63 11.81 -0.78
N GLY A 79 2.46 12.26 -0.32
CA GLY A 79 2.00 13.62 -0.51
C GLY A 79 2.33 14.46 0.72
N THR A 80 2.95 15.62 0.55
CA THR A 80 2.61 16.75 1.43
C THR A 80 1.14 17.07 1.19
N ALA A 81 0.37 17.30 2.26
CA ALA A 81 -1.06 17.54 2.17
C ALA A 81 -1.39 18.94 1.58
N ASP A 82 -0.83 19.24 0.40
CA ASP A 82 -0.94 20.55 -0.23
C ASP A 82 -1.07 20.47 -1.76
N HIS A 83 -1.77 19.45 -2.26
CA HIS A 83 -2.27 19.42 -3.65
C HIS A 83 -3.80 19.28 -3.66
N GLN A 84 -4.47 20.35 -3.24
CA GLN A 84 -5.63 20.82 -3.97
C GLN A 84 -5.16 21.35 -5.34
N SER A 85 -5.03 20.48 -6.34
CA SER A 85 -5.25 20.78 -7.76
C SER A 85 -4.85 19.58 -8.63
N SER A 86 -5.80 19.10 -9.42
CA SER A 86 -5.63 18.20 -10.59
C SER A 86 -5.72 16.67 -10.35
N MET A 87 -6.94 16.24 -9.99
CA MET A 87 -7.65 15.01 -10.40
C MET A 87 -7.32 13.62 -9.79
N PRO A 88 -8.30 12.69 -9.69
CA PRO A 88 -9.70 12.85 -9.30
C PRO A 88 -10.01 12.10 -7.97
N VAL A 89 -10.94 12.66 -7.21
CA VAL A 89 -11.59 11.97 -6.09
C VAL A 89 -12.39 10.79 -6.63
N LEU A 90 -12.09 9.58 -6.18
CA LEU A 90 -12.97 8.43 -6.39
C LEU A 90 -14.13 8.52 -5.39
N LEU A 91 -15.22 9.16 -5.84
CA LEU A 91 -16.55 8.99 -5.27
C LEU A 91 -17.13 7.68 -5.82
N PHE A 92 -17.34 6.68 -4.97
CA PHE A 92 -18.19 5.53 -5.31
C PHE A 92 -19.63 5.81 -4.86
N ARG A 93 -20.57 5.67 -5.79
CA ARG A 93 -22.02 5.53 -5.49
C ARG A 93 -22.31 4.10 -5.05
#